data_AF-A0A0G1RKT2-F1
#
_entry.id   AF-A0A0G1RKT2-F1
#
_cell.length_a   1.000
_cell.length_b   1.000
_cell.length_c   1.000
_cell.angle_alpha   90.00
_cell.angle_beta   90.00
_cell.angle_gamma   90.00
#
_symmetry.space_group_name_H-M   'P 1'
#
loop_
_entity.id
_entity.type
_entity.pdbx_description
1 polymer ?
#
loop_
_entity_poly.entity_id
_entity_poly.type
_entity_poly.pdbx_seq_one_letter_code
_entity_poly.pdbx_strand_id
1 'polypeptide(L)'
;MTCIVGLKDSETRTVLMGADSRSTFGSDGPAKDFNLEQVLLDTLVPALKELARKREYLREKDKMPDLDGTVLIAFGDQLCIVSSDFHVTPVSGEFWAIGSGQLLALGSLASTEKFLLPKVRVRMALKVAATFDAFVAPPFVIRETDPLLT
;
A
#
# COMPACT_ATOMS: atom_id res chain seq x y z
N MET A 1 -3.11 9.59 -11.13
CA MET A 1 -1.80 9.32 -10.49
C MET A 1 -1.88 9.83 -9.07
N THR A 2 -1.30 9.08 -8.12
CA THR A 2 -1.48 9.20 -6.66
C THR A 2 -0.13 8.87 -5.99
N CYS A 3 0.05 9.17 -4.71
CA CYS A 3 1.12 8.56 -3.92
C CYS A 3 0.53 7.87 -2.68
N ILE A 4 0.83 6.59 -2.52
CA ILE A 4 0.44 5.80 -1.34
C ILE A 4 1.71 5.23 -0.71
N VAL A 5 1.81 5.33 0.61
CA VAL A 5 2.95 4.89 1.41
C VAL A 5 2.45 3.95 2.50
N GLY A 6 3.15 2.85 2.73
CA GLY A 6 2.98 1.97 3.88
C GLY A 6 4.29 1.87 4.67
N LEU A 7 4.22 1.99 5.99
CA LEU A 7 5.36 1.85 6.89
C LEU A 7 4.95 0.98 8.08
N LYS A 8 5.66 -0.13 8.28
CA LYS A 8 5.52 -1.01 9.43
C LYS A 8 6.09 -0.33 10.66
N ASP A 9 5.31 -0.27 11.73
CA ASP A 9 5.76 0.18 13.03
C ASP A 9 6.02 -1.07 13.89
N SER A 10 7.30 -1.34 14.12
CA SER A 10 7.74 -2.53 14.84
C SER A 10 7.44 -2.47 16.34
N GLU A 11 7.28 -1.27 16.90
CA GLU A 11 6.96 -1.09 18.32
C GLU A 11 5.50 -1.44 18.60
N THR A 12 4.58 -0.93 17.78
CA THR A 12 3.14 -1.13 17.93
C THR A 12 2.62 -2.37 17.22
N ARG A 13 3.44 -2.99 16.35
CA ARG A 13 3.06 -4.10 15.47
C ARG A 13 1.85 -3.76 14.59
N THR A 14 1.89 -2.57 14.02
CA THR A 14 0.90 -2.06 13.08
C THR A 14 1.58 -1.57 11.80
N VAL A 15 0.80 -1.08 10.85
CA VAL A 15 1.26 -0.43 9.64
C VAL A 15 0.58 0.91 9.51
N LEU A 16 1.37 1.96 9.32
CA LEU A 16 0.92 3.29 8.96
C LEU A 16 0.77 3.40 7.45
N MET A 17 -0.44 3.70 7.00
CA MET A 17 -0.79 3.92 5.60
C MET A 17 -1.05 5.41 5.36
N GLY A 18 -0.31 6.01 4.42
CA GLY A 18 -0.46 7.40 4.00
C GLY A 18 -0.87 7.51 2.53
N ALA A 19 -1.80 8.40 2.19
CA ALA A 19 -2.22 8.65 0.81
C ALA A 19 -2.62 10.12 0.58
N ASP A 20 -2.57 10.56 -0.68
CA ASP A 20 -2.83 11.95 -1.12
C ASP A 20 -4.27 12.24 -1.54
N SER A 21 -5.04 11.23 -1.97
CA SER A 21 -6.35 11.49 -2.59
C SER A 21 -7.43 10.43 -2.37
N ARG A 22 -7.11 9.13 -2.27
CA ARG A 22 -8.11 8.06 -2.01
C ARG A 22 -7.55 6.93 -1.14
N SER A 23 -8.34 6.52 -0.15
CA SER A 23 -8.08 5.36 0.70
C SER A 23 -9.42 4.76 1.16
N THR A 24 -9.47 3.44 1.27
CA THR A 24 -10.66 2.66 1.68
C THR A 24 -10.26 1.73 2.82
N PHE A 25 -11.17 1.48 3.76
CA PHE A 25 -10.82 0.83 5.03
C PHE A 25 -11.84 -0.25 5.41
N GLY A 26 -11.35 -1.28 6.10
CA GLY A 26 -12.15 -2.24 6.86
C GLY A 26 -11.83 -2.12 8.36
N SER A 27 -12.69 -2.68 9.19
CA SER A 27 -12.46 -2.87 10.62
C SER A 27 -11.89 -4.27 10.88
N ASP A 28 -11.38 -4.45 12.10
CA ASP A 28 -11.01 -5.73 12.71
C ASP A 28 -9.59 -6.18 12.33
N GLY A 29 -8.73 -6.28 13.34
CA GLY A 29 -7.37 -6.77 13.18
C GLY A 29 -7.31 -8.28 12.89
N PRO A 30 -6.29 -8.77 12.18
CA PRO A 30 -6.12 -10.19 11.95
C PRO A 30 -5.74 -10.95 13.23
N ALA A 31 -6.05 -12.25 13.24
CA ALA A 31 -5.40 -13.19 14.14
C ALA A 31 -3.87 -13.23 13.90
N LYS A 32 -3.11 -13.60 14.93
CA LYS A 32 -1.63 -13.57 14.89
C LYS A 32 -0.99 -14.44 13.80
N ASP A 33 -1.64 -15.55 13.43
CA ASP A 33 -1.18 -16.50 12.41
C ASP A 33 -1.76 -16.21 11.01
N PHE A 34 -2.47 -15.09 10.84
CA PHE A 34 -3.04 -14.69 9.58
C PHE A 34 -1.96 -14.50 8.51
N ASN A 35 -2.17 -15.03 7.31
CA ASN A 35 -1.28 -14.86 6.18
C ASN A 35 -1.95 -13.97 5.13
N LEU A 36 -1.55 -12.69 5.07
CA LEU A 36 -2.16 -11.72 4.15
C LEU A 36 -1.95 -12.12 2.69
N GLU A 37 -0.76 -12.57 2.31
CA GLU A 37 -0.47 -13.00 0.93
C GLU A 37 -1.42 -14.11 0.48
N GLN A 38 -1.55 -15.17 1.28
CA GLN A 38 -2.42 -16.29 0.97
C GLN A 38 -3.88 -15.86 0.86
N VAL A 39 -4.36 -15.03 1.79
CA VAL A 39 -5.75 -14.53 1.76
C VAL A 39 -5.99 -13.66 0.52
N LEU A 40 -5.04 -12.81 0.12
CA LEU A 40 -5.16 -12.01 -1.09
C LEU A 40 -5.21 -12.88 -2.35
N LEU A 41 -4.41 -13.95 -2.41
CA LEU A 41 -4.43 -14.93 -3.51
C LEU A 41 -5.75 -15.70 -3.57
N ASP A 42 -6.30 -16.08 -2.43
CA ASP A 42 -7.51 -16.91 -2.36
C ASP A 42 -8.80 -16.11 -2.52
N THR A 43 -8.80 -14.82 -2.17
CA THR A 43 -10.03 -14.01 -2.11
C THR A 43 -9.99 -12.82 -3.07
N LEU A 44 -9.04 -11.90 -2.87
CA LEU A 44 -9.01 -10.63 -3.59
C LEU A 44 -8.67 -10.82 -5.07
N VAL A 45 -7.64 -11.59 -5.39
CA VAL A 45 -7.19 -11.80 -6.78
C VAL A 45 -8.30 -12.42 -7.63
N PRO A 46 -8.99 -13.50 -7.21
CA PRO A 46 -10.14 -14.04 -7.94
C PRO A 46 -11.26 -13.00 -8.12
N ALA A 47 -11.59 -12.25 -7.06
CA ALA A 47 -12.64 -11.23 -7.10
C ALA A 47 -12.29 -10.08 -8.07
N LEU A 48 -11.04 -9.62 -8.07
CA LEU A 48 -10.56 -8.58 -8.99
C LEU A 48 -10.56 -9.07 -10.44
N LYS A 49 -10.12 -10.31 -10.70
CA LYS A 49 -10.15 -10.91 -12.05
C LYS A 49 -11.57 -11.03 -12.58
N GLU A 50 -12.52 -11.48 -11.75
CA GLU A 50 -13.93 -11.51 -12.10
C GLU A 50 -14.49 -10.11 -12.42
N LEU A 51 -14.23 -9.14 -11.56
CA LEU A 51 -14.71 -7.77 -11.71
C LEU A 51 -14.15 -7.14 -12.99
N ALA A 52 -12.84 -7.29 -13.21
CA ALA A 52 -12.15 -6.73 -14.36
C ALA A 52 -12.67 -7.34 -15.67
N ARG A 53 -12.98 -8.65 -15.69
CA ARG A 53 -13.66 -9.31 -16.82
C ARG A 53 -15.07 -8.76 -17.06
N LYS A 54 -15.86 -8.54 -16.00
CA LYS A 54 -17.25 -8.04 -16.09
C LYS A 54 -17.34 -6.57 -16.53
N ARG A 55 -16.29 -5.77 -16.29
CA ARG A 55 -16.29 -4.32 -16.48
C ARG A 55 -15.40 -3.84 -17.64
N GLU A 56 -14.84 -4.75 -18.43
CA GLU A 56 -13.93 -4.44 -19.54
C GLU A 56 -12.67 -3.65 -19.12
N TYR A 57 -12.27 -3.75 -17.85
CA TYR A 57 -11.03 -3.12 -17.35
C TYR A 57 -9.79 -3.94 -17.67
N LEU A 58 -9.95 -5.18 -18.12
CA LEU A 58 -8.84 -5.99 -18.60
C LEU A 58 -8.40 -5.47 -19.95
N ARG A 59 -7.24 -4.81 -19.97
CA ARG A 59 -6.51 -4.62 -21.22
C ARG A 59 -5.86 -5.95 -21.55
N GLU A 60 -6.17 -6.53 -22.70
CA GLU A 60 -5.41 -7.66 -23.22
C GLU A 60 -4.08 -7.14 -23.73
N LYS A 61 -3.07 -7.13 -22.86
CA LYS A 61 -1.67 -6.99 -23.26
C LYS A 61 -1.10 -8.40 -23.30
N ASP A 62 -0.64 -8.84 -24.47
CA ASP A 62 -0.05 -10.17 -24.67
C ASP A 62 -0.94 -11.36 -24.20
N LYS A 63 -2.28 -11.22 -24.32
CA LYS A 63 -3.31 -12.20 -23.88
C LYS A 63 -3.38 -12.45 -22.37
N MET A 64 -2.79 -11.60 -21.54
CA MET A 64 -2.89 -11.69 -20.08
C MET A 64 -3.75 -10.56 -19.51
N PRO A 65 -4.60 -10.86 -18.50
CA PRO A 65 -5.37 -9.83 -17.82
C PRO A 65 -4.43 -8.90 -17.02
N ASP A 66 -4.54 -7.59 -17.26
CA ASP A 66 -3.73 -6.55 -16.60
C ASP A 66 -4.66 -5.52 -15.92
N LEU A 67 -4.36 -5.17 -14.68
CA LEU A 67 -5.00 -4.11 -13.91
C LEU A 67 -4.34 -2.78 -14.26
N ASP A 68 -5.11 -1.73 -14.49
CA ASP A 68 -4.55 -0.38 -14.70
C ASP A 68 -4.11 0.26 -13.36
N GLY A 69 -3.19 -0.38 -12.66
CA GLY A 69 -2.65 0.10 -11.40
C GLY A 69 -2.02 -0.98 -10.52
N THR A 70 -1.55 -0.52 -9.37
CA THR A 70 -0.97 -1.34 -8.30
C THR A 70 -1.74 -1.05 -7.03
N VAL A 71 -1.94 -2.06 -6.18
CA VAL A 71 -2.59 -1.90 -4.88
C VAL A 71 -1.57 -2.17 -3.78
N LEU A 72 -1.50 -1.28 -2.79
CA LEU A 72 -0.74 -1.48 -1.57
C LEU A 72 -1.72 -1.76 -0.43
N ILE A 73 -1.57 -2.90 0.22
CA ILE A 73 -2.52 -3.41 1.22
C ILE A 73 -1.77 -3.65 2.53
N ALA A 74 -2.33 -3.12 3.62
CA ALA A 74 -1.84 -3.36 4.96
C ALA A 74 -2.93 -4.01 5.83
N PHE A 75 -2.55 -4.99 6.64
CA PHE A 75 -3.45 -5.65 7.59
C PHE A 75 -2.64 -6.20 8.77
N GLY A 76 -2.96 -5.79 10.00
CA GLY A 76 -2.09 -6.05 11.15
C GLY A 76 -0.71 -5.41 10.98
N ASP A 77 0.36 -6.19 11.14
CA ASP A 77 1.75 -5.82 10.90
C ASP A 77 2.25 -6.18 9.46
N GLN A 78 1.37 -6.65 8.59
CA GLN A 78 1.71 -7.12 7.25
C GLN A 78 1.43 -6.05 6.19
N LEU A 79 2.31 -6.02 5.18
CA LEU A 79 2.24 -5.12 4.04
C LEU A 79 2.47 -5.94 2.76
N CYS A 80 1.55 -5.86 1.81
CA CYS A 80 1.59 -6.59 0.54
C CYS A 80 1.29 -5.67 -0.63
N ILE A 81 1.86 -6.01 -1.78
CA ILE A 81 1.62 -5.34 -3.06
C ILE A 81 0.85 -6.31 -3.95
N VAL A 82 -0.20 -5.82 -4.59
CA VAL A 82 -0.83 -6.49 -5.74
C VAL A 82 -0.43 -5.72 -6.99
N SER A 83 0.42 -6.34 -7.79
CA SER A 83 0.91 -5.81 -9.06
C SER A 83 -0.19 -5.83 -10.14
N SER A 84 0.09 -5.15 -11.25
CA SER A 84 -0.89 -4.99 -12.34
C SER A 84 -1.27 -6.35 -12.97
N ASP A 85 -0.34 -7.29 -13.00
CA ASP A 85 -0.51 -8.67 -13.45
C ASP A 85 -1.13 -9.61 -12.40
N PHE A 86 -1.70 -9.06 -11.33
CA PHE A 86 -2.25 -9.78 -10.18
C PHE A 86 -1.22 -10.58 -9.37
N HIS A 87 0.07 -10.35 -9.57
CA HIS A 87 1.08 -10.92 -8.69
C HIS A 87 0.99 -10.31 -7.29
N VAL A 88 0.98 -11.15 -6.27
CA VAL A 88 0.97 -10.72 -4.86
C VAL A 88 2.39 -10.84 -4.33
N THR A 89 2.92 -9.76 -3.77
CA THR A 89 4.27 -9.72 -3.23
C THR A 89 4.26 -9.17 -1.81
N PRO A 90 4.68 -9.96 -0.79
CA PRO A 90 4.89 -9.43 0.54
C PRO A 90 6.05 -8.44 0.54
N VAL A 91 5.89 -7.30 1.21
CA VAL A 91 6.97 -6.33 1.38
C VAL A 91 7.92 -6.86 2.44
N SER A 92 9.16 -7.20 2.05
CA SER A 92 10.19 -7.68 2.97
C SER A 92 10.83 -6.58 3.82
N GLY A 93 10.82 -5.33 3.35
CA GLY A 93 11.32 -4.16 4.08
C GLY A 93 10.35 -3.61 5.14
N GLU A 94 10.77 -2.53 5.79
CA GLU A 94 9.96 -1.80 6.76
C GLU A 94 8.89 -0.93 6.10
N PHE A 95 9.11 -0.48 4.87
CA PHE A 95 8.19 0.42 4.19
C PHE A 95 8.18 0.18 2.69
N TRP A 96 7.10 0.64 2.04
CA TRP A 96 6.97 0.68 0.60
C TRP A 96 6.15 1.89 0.17
N ALA A 97 6.24 2.25 -1.11
CA ALA A 97 5.38 3.25 -1.71
C ALA A 97 4.98 2.83 -3.13
N ILE A 98 3.83 3.29 -3.58
CA ILE A 98 3.35 3.08 -4.95
C ILE A 98 2.83 4.39 -5.54
N GLY A 99 2.70 4.41 -6.87
CA GLY A 99 2.20 5.56 -7.63
C GLY A 99 3.31 6.48 -8.11
N SER A 100 2.97 7.65 -8.64
CA SER A 100 3.93 8.50 -9.35
C SER A 100 5.01 9.07 -8.41
N GLY A 101 4.62 9.40 -7.17
CA GLY A 101 5.53 9.90 -6.13
C GLY A 101 6.37 8.83 -5.44
N GLN A 102 6.32 7.57 -5.89
CA GLN A 102 6.90 6.42 -5.20
C GLN A 102 8.39 6.62 -4.86
N LEU A 103 9.22 6.95 -5.84
CA LEU A 103 10.68 7.03 -5.63
C LEU A 103 11.05 8.16 -4.66
N LEU A 104 10.33 9.28 -4.72
CA LEU A 104 10.48 10.42 -3.82
C LEU A 104 10.12 10.04 -2.38
N ALA A 105 8.98 9.34 -2.23
CA ALA A 105 8.53 8.86 -0.93
C ALA A 105 9.51 7.83 -0.34
N LEU A 106 9.97 6.85 -1.12
CA LEU A 106 10.94 5.83 -0.68
C LEU A 106 12.25 6.46 -0.22
N GLY A 107 12.79 7.42 -0.98
CA GLY A 107 14.00 8.16 -0.59
C GLY A 107 13.82 8.92 0.72
N SER A 108 12.66 9.56 0.91
CA SER A 108 12.34 10.25 2.17
C SER A 108 12.19 9.28 3.34
N LEU A 109 11.55 8.13 3.17
CA LEU A 109 11.36 7.14 4.23
C LEU A 109 12.68 6.52 4.69
N ALA A 110 13.55 6.18 3.73
CA ALA A 110 14.86 5.62 3.98
C ALA A 110 15.78 6.63 4.69
N SER A 111 15.82 7.87 4.20
CA SER A 111 16.72 8.90 4.76
C SER A 111 16.32 9.38 6.15
N THR A 112 15.09 9.13 6.60
CA THR A 112 14.56 9.63 7.88
C THR A 112 14.41 8.59 8.98
N GLU A 113 14.75 7.32 8.68
CA GLU A 113 14.56 6.16 9.55
C GLU A 113 15.12 6.33 10.97
N LYS A 114 16.32 6.90 11.07
CA LYS A 114 17.07 6.93 12.34
C LYS A 114 16.70 8.07 13.27
N PHE A 115 15.92 9.05 12.82
CA PHE A 115 15.73 10.31 13.58
C PHE A 115 14.32 10.88 13.54
N LEU A 116 13.39 10.30 12.78
CA LEU A 116 11.98 10.67 12.81
C LEU A 116 11.10 9.51 13.25
N LEU A 117 10.06 9.84 14.01
CA LEU A 117 9.02 8.87 14.40
C LEU A 117 8.24 8.36 13.18
N PRO A 118 7.77 7.09 13.17
CA PRO A 118 7.03 6.45 12.08
C PRO A 118 5.98 7.33 11.39
N LYS A 119 5.04 7.91 12.16
CA LYS A 119 3.97 8.77 11.64
C LYS A 119 4.48 10.06 11.00
N VAL A 120 5.60 10.60 11.50
CA VAL A 120 6.24 11.79 10.94
C VAL A 120 6.96 11.44 9.64
N ARG A 121 7.60 10.26 9.56
CA ARG A 121 8.23 9.75 8.33
C ARG A 121 7.23 9.63 7.19
N VAL A 122 6.06 9.00 7.43
CA VAL A 122 5.00 8.88 6.42
C VAL A 122 4.52 10.24 5.93
N ARG A 123 4.30 11.19 6.85
CA ARG A 123 3.88 12.55 6.48
C ARG A 123 4.96 13.30 5.69
N MET A 124 6.22 13.14 6.07
CA MET A 124 7.35 13.74 5.36
C MET A 124 7.46 13.18 3.94
N ALA A 125 7.33 11.87 3.79
CA ALA A 125 7.41 11.21 2.49
C ALA A 125 6.37 11.73 1.49
N LEU A 126 5.10 11.88 1.94
CA LEU A 126 4.04 12.47 1.12
C LEU A 126 4.29 13.94 0.77
N LYS A 127 4.86 14.72 1.70
CA LYS A 127 5.24 16.12 1.45
C LYS A 127 6.38 16.24 0.44
N VAL A 128 7.40 15.38 0.54
CA VAL A 128 8.50 15.33 -0.43
C VAL A 128 7.96 14.94 -1.80
N ALA A 129 7.11 13.91 -1.87
CA ALA A 129 6.45 13.53 -3.11
C ALA A 129 5.66 14.69 -3.73
N ALA A 130 4.80 15.38 -2.96
CA ALA A 130 4.03 16.52 -3.46
C ALA A 130 4.87 17.75 -3.84
N THR A 131 6.08 17.89 -3.30
CA THR A 131 6.98 18.98 -3.69
C THR A 131 7.52 18.79 -5.11
N PHE A 132 7.80 17.55 -5.50
CA PHE A 132 8.55 17.24 -6.72
C PHE A 132 7.73 16.50 -7.79
N ASP A 133 6.51 16.04 -7.46
CA ASP A 133 5.60 15.39 -8.39
C ASP A 133 4.28 16.16 -8.47
N ALA A 134 3.97 16.67 -9.67
CA ALA A 134 2.77 17.45 -9.95
C ALA A 134 1.46 16.67 -9.79
N PHE A 135 1.51 15.34 -9.73
CA PHE A 135 0.34 14.47 -9.54
C PHE A 135 0.11 14.09 -8.08
N VAL A 136 0.94 14.57 -7.15
CA VAL A 136 0.79 14.31 -5.72
C VAL A 136 0.44 15.61 -5.02
N ALA A 137 -0.68 15.62 -4.30
CA ALA A 137 -1.16 16.85 -3.66
C ALA A 137 -1.87 16.56 -2.33
N PRO A 138 -1.82 17.50 -1.37
CA PRO A 138 -2.70 17.40 -0.20
C PRO A 138 -4.19 17.42 -0.61
N PRO A 139 -5.10 16.91 0.24
CA PRO A 139 -4.89 16.55 1.65
C PRO A 139 -4.29 15.16 1.87
N PHE A 140 -3.29 15.07 2.75
CA PHE A 140 -2.72 13.78 3.14
C PHE A 140 -3.53 13.12 4.26
N VAL A 141 -4.04 11.93 3.96
CA VAL A 141 -4.67 11.03 4.94
C VAL A 141 -3.61 10.05 5.44
N ILE A 142 -3.47 9.94 6.75
CA ILE A 142 -2.59 8.95 7.39
C ILE A 142 -3.42 8.16 8.39
N ARG A 143 -3.40 6.83 8.27
CA ARG A 143 -4.09 5.88 9.13
C ARG A 143 -3.12 4.80 9.59
N GLU A 144 -3.56 4.07 10.59
CA GLU A 144 -2.84 2.97 11.19
C GLU A 144 -3.76 1.75 11.16
N THR A 145 -3.20 0.57 10.92
CA THR A 145 -3.96 -0.69 11.03
C THR A 145 -4.30 -1.00 12.48
N ASP A 146 -5.32 -1.83 12.68
CA ASP A 146 -5.55 -2.43 13.98
C ASP A 146 -4.41 -3.42 14.31
N PRO A 147 -3.99 -3.50 15.58
CA PRO A 147 -2.98 -4.46 16.01
C PRO A 147 -3.49 -5.89 15.85
N LEU A 148 -2.56 -6.85 15.83
CA LEU A 148 -2.89 -8.28 15.83
C LEU A 148 -3.75 -8.63 17.06
N LEU A 149 -4.82 -9.38 16.84
CA LEU A 149 -5.63 -9.93 17.92
C LEU A 149 -4.82 -11.03 18.64
N THR A 150 -4.80 -10.94 19.97
CA THR A 150 -4.12 -11.91 20.86
C THR A 150 -4.77 -13.27 20.87
#